data_AF-A0A3N5PZE6-F1
#
_entry.id   AF-A0A3N5PZE6-F1
#
_cell.length_a   1.000
_cell.length_b   1.000
_cell.length_c   1.000
_cell.angle_alpha   90.00
_cell.angle_beta   90.00
_cell.angle_gamma   90.00
#
_symmetry.space_group_name_H-M   'P 1'
#
loop_
_entity.id
_entity.type
_entity.pdbx_description
1 polymer ?
#
loop_
_entity_poly.entity_id
_entity_poly.type
_entity_poly.pdbx_seq_one_letter_code
_entity_poly.pdbx_strand_id
1 'polypeptide(L)'
;MVVSFGVRYLLFLVLSLVVAGDGNVRSHRLFVIELSKGTMTICYDAVTENGRLREDEPMDIYWNFPDREEKREDLNWIEKWQAYGVDVINRFDGLDSMDIKMKANKKKLRIVQRDGRWMALTYVNGKVCQLMTIYVRTDESGFVPKVIDVTFKGRVRTTGEVVTEMLKP
;
A
#
# COMPACT_ATOMS: atom_id res chain seq x y z
N MET A 1 -19.83 61.73 -42.63
CA MET A 1 -19.53 62.16 -41.25
C MET A 1 -19.54 60.91 -40.38
N VAL A 2 -18.36 60.51 -39.90
CA VAL A 2 -18.06 59.24 -39.21
C VAL A 2 -18.20 59.45 -37.71
N VAL A 3 -18.99 58.63 -36.98
CA VAL A 3 -18.83 58.37 -35.53
C VAL A 3 -19.50 57.02 -35.23
N SER A 4 -18.79 55.89 -35.17
CA SER A 4 -17.94 55.33 -34.10
C SER A 4 -18.69 54.26 -33.28
N PHE A 5 -18.22 53.03 -33.43
CA PHE A 5 -18.62 51.82 -32.71
C PHE A 5 -18.17 51.90 -31.24
N GLY A 6 -19.09 51.69 -30.30
CA GLY A 6 -18.79 51.52 -28.89
C GLY A 6 -19.03 50.08 -28.42
N VAL A 7 -18.12 49.16 -28.73
CA VAL A 7 -18.12 47.82 -28.11
C VAL A 7 -17.58 47.98 -26.69
N ARG A 8 -18.47 47.92 -25.69
CA ARG A 8 -18.09 47.87 -24.27
C ARG A 8 -17.59 46.47 -23.94
N TYR A 9 -16.27 46.28 -23.87
CA TYR A 9 -15.67 45.11 -23.24
C TYR A 9 -15.86 45.23 -21.72
N LEU A 10 -16.81 44.49 -21.17
CA LEU A 10 -16.95 44.31 -19.72
C LEU A 10 -16.02 43.15 -19.32
N LEU A 11 -14.85 43.49 -18.78
CA LEU A 11 -13.87 42.52 -18.30
C LEU A 11 -14.36 41.94 -16.97
N PHE A 12 -15.04 40.79 -16.99
CA PHE A 12 -15.32 40.04 -15.77
C PHE A 12 -14.08 39.23 -15.38
N LEU A 13 -13.30 39.80 -14.45
CA LEU A 13 -12.20 39.10 -13.81
C LEU A 13 -12.80 38.18 -12.74
N VAL A 14 -13.13 36.96 -13.12
CA VAL A 14 -13.54 35.91 -12.17
C VAL A 14 -12.28 35.43 -11.47
N LEU A 15 -12.01 35.99 -10.28
CA LEU A 15 -11.02 35.45 -9.36
C LEU A 15 -11.59 34.14 -8.80
N SER A 16 -11.38 33.03 -9.50
CA SER A 16 -11.62 31.71 -8.95
C SER A 16 -10.66 31.51 -7.79
N LEU A 17 -11.19 31.66 -6.57
CA LEU A 17 -10.57 31.20 -5.35
C LEU A 17 -10.37 29.68 -5.50
N VAL A 18 -9.16 29.26 -5.85
CA VAL A 18 -8.77 27.86 -5.67
C VAL A 18 -8.73 27.68 -4.17
N VAL A 19 -9.80 27.12 -3.63
CA VAL A 19 -9.75 26.49 -2.30
C VAL A 19 -8.76 25.35 -2.46
N ALA A 20 -7.53 25.56 -2.01
CA ALA A 20 -6.62 24.47 -1.72
C ALA A 20 -7.25 23.68 -0.57
N GLY A 21 -8.14 22.75 -0.91
CA GLY A 21 -8.60 21.77 0.05
C GLY A 21 -7.37 20.93 0.40
N ASP A 22 -7.04 20.85 1.69
CA ASP A 22 -6.15 19.81 2.19
C ASP A 22 -6.61 18.50 1.55
N GLY A 23 -5.76 17.89 0.72
CA GLY A 23 -6.11 16.70 -0.02
C GLY A 23 -6.70 15.67 0.93
N ASN A 24 -7.74 14.95 0.50
CA ASN A 24 -8.37 13.94 1.34
C ASN A 24 -7.41 12.75 1.47
N VAL A 25 -6.51 12.81 2.45
CA VAL A 25 -5.52 11.77 2.71
C VAL A 25 -6.19 10.60 3.41
N ARG A 26 -6.06 9.40 2.82
CA ARG A 26 -6.64 8.17 3.36
C ARG A 26 -5.66 7.03 3.32
N SER A 27 -5.77 6.16 4.32
CA SER A 27 -5.02 4.91 4.42
C SER A 27 -5.92 3.71 4.11
N HIS A 28 -5.43 2.78 3.30
CA HIS A 28 -6.17 1.61 2.83
C HIS A 28 -5.38 0.33 3.06
N ARG A 29 -5.88 -0.56 3.91
CA ARG A 29 -5.22 -1.84 4.17
C ARG A 29 -5.11 -2.71 2.94
N LEU A 30 -3.88 -3.10 2.60
CA LEU A 30 -3.59 -4.00 1.50
C LEU A 30 -3.48 -5.44 1.99
N PHE A 31 -2.65 -5.68 3.00
CA PHE A 31 -2.41 -6.99 3.62
C PHE A 31 -1.70 -6.81 4.98
N VAL A 32 -1.52 -7.91 5.71
CA VAL A 32 -0.75 -7.93 6.96
C VAL A 32 0.32 -9.02 6.94
N ILE A 33 1.35 -8.86 7.76
CA ILE A 33 2.25 -9.94 8.15
C ILE A 33 1.91 -10.36 9.58
N GLU A 34 1.70 -11.65 9.78
CA GLU A 34 1.49 -12.28 11.09
C GLU A 34 2.73 -13.10 11.47
N LEU A 35 3.12 -13.04 12.74
CA LEU A 35 4.24 -13.80 13.29
C LEU A 35 3.75 -14.98 14.13
N SER A 36 4.48 -16.10 14.12
CA SER A 36 4.07 -17.31 14.84
C SER A 36 3.94 -17.19 16.35
N LYS A 37 4.62 -16.24 16.99
CA LYS A 37 4.73 -16.14 18.45
C LYS A 37 3.90 -15.02 19.09
N GLY A 38 3.16 -14.22 18.31
CA GLY A 38 2.49 -13.04 18.85
C GLY A 38 1.19 -12.67 18.14
N THR A 39 0.39 -11.88 18.83
CA THR A 39 -0.82 -11.23 18.31
C THR A 39 -0.50 -9.97 17.49
N MET A 40 0.76 -9.50 17.55
CA MET A 40 1.22 -8.35 16.78
C MET A 40 1.27 -8.67 15.29
N THR A 41 1.00 -7.65 14.49
CA THR A 41 1.00 -7.74 13.03
C THR A 41 1.76 -6.57 12.42
N ILE A 42 2.30 -6.77 11.22
CA ILE A 42 2.85 -5.66 10.44
C ILE A 42 1.82 -5.31 9.38
N CYS A 43 1.28 -4.10 9.44
CA CYS A 43 0.28 -3.63 8.51
C CYS A 43 0.96 -2.99 7.29
N TYR A 44 0.43 -3.26 6.10
CA TYR A 44 0.81 -2.60 4.87
C TYR A 44 -0.41 -1.89 4.32
N ASP A 45 -0.43 -0.57 4.45
CA ASP A 45 -1.52 0.26 4.00
C ASP A 45 -1.06 1.13 2.81
N ALA A 46 -1.91 1.28 1.79
CA ALA A 46 -1.71 2.27 0.72
C ALA A 46 -2.14 3.64 1.21
N VAL A 47 -1.30 4.65 1.02
CA VAL A 47 -1.63 6.03 1.35
C VAL A 47 -2.03 6.75 0.08
N THR A 48 -3.21 7.37 0.14
CA THR A 48 -3.82 8.03 -1.01
C THR A 48 -4.15 9.46 -0.68
N GLU A 49 -4.09 10.32 -1.68
CA GLU A 49 -4.53 11.71 -1.62
C GLU A 49 -5.46 11.95 -2.82
N ASN A 50 -6.65 12.46 -2.54
CA ASN A 50 -7.67 12.70 -3.57
C ASN A 50 -8.00 11.45 -4.42
N GLY A 51 -7.95 10.28 -3.78
CA GLY A 51 -8.27 8.99 -4.38
C GLY A 51 -7.14 8.33 -5.19
N ARG A 52 -5.97 8.96 -5.29
CA ARG A 52 -4.77 8.46 -5.98
C ARG A 52 -3.66 8.15 -4.99
N LEU A 53 -2.73 7.27 -5.33
CA LEU A 53 -1.55 7.04 -4.49
C LEU A 53 -0.75 8.34 -4.32
N ARG A 54 -0.26 8.60 -3.11
CA ARG A 54 0.65 9.72 -2.86
C ARG A 54 1.96 9.55 -3.63
N GLU A 55 2.53 10.66 -4.12
CA GLU A 55 3.78 10.63 -4.86
C GLU A 55 5.00 10.49 -3.96
N ASP A 56 5.01 11.09 -2.78
CA ASP A 56 6.15 11.06 -1.87
C ASP A 56 6.15 9.76 -1.04
N GLU A 57 5.01 9.43 -0.45
CA GLU A 57 4.86 8.33 0.49
C GLU A 57 3.61 7.50 0.16
N PRO A 58 3.65 6.62 -0.86
CA PRO A 58 2.48 5.88 -1.33
C PRO A 58 2.08 4.70 -0.41
N MET A 59 2.91 4.36 0.57
CA MET A 59 2.68 3.23 1.48
C MET A 59 3.10 3.57 2.90
N ASP A 60 2.31 3.08 3.84
CA ASP A 60 2.53 3.17 5.27
C ASP A 60 2.68 1.75 5.83
N ILE A 61 3.82 1.49 6.48
CA ILE A 61 4.20 0.17 6.99
C ILE A 61 4.59 0.31 8.46
N TYR A 62 3.86 -0.37 9.34
CA TYR A 62 3.95 -0.19 10.79
C TYR A 62 3.60 -1.47 11.55
N TRP A 63 4.08 -1.56 12.79
CA TRP A 63 3.66 -2.56 13.75
C TRP A 63 2.29 -2.19 14.33
N ASN A 64 1.42 -3.18 14.42
CA ASN A 64 0.14 -3.12 15.11
C ASN A 64 0.13 -4.10 16.28
N PHE A 65 0.03 -3.56 17.50
CA PHE A 65 -0.01 -4.29 18.77
C PHE A 65 -1.43 -4.22 19.36
N PRO A 66 -2.31 -5.21 19.07
CA PRO A 66 -3.71 -5.13 19.48
C PRO A 66 -3.90 -5.08 21.00
N ASP A 67 -2.96 -5.65 21.75
CA ASP A 67 -3.02 -5.79 23.22
C ASP A 67 -2.31 -4.66 23.99
N ARG A 68 -1.79 -3.64 23.30
CA ARG A 68 -1.15 -2.46 23.92
C ARG A 68 -2.11 -1.27 23.93
N GLU A 69 -1.85 -0.32 24.84
CA GLU A 69 -2.53 0.98 24.87
C GLU A 69 -2.16 1.78 23.60
N GLU A 70 -0.86 1.91 23.33
CA GLU A 70 -0.37 2.38 22.03
C GLU A 70 -0.31 1.22 21.05
N LYS A 71 -1.33 1.15 20.19
CA LYS A 71 -1.52 0.04 19.25
C LYS A 71 -0.61 0.11 18.03
N ARG A 72 0.03 1.24 17.74
CA ARG A 72 0.76 1.46 16.51
C ARG A 72 2.17 1.96 16.80
N GLU A 73 3.15 1.35 16.16
CA GLU A 73 4.55 1.75 16.22
C GLU A 73 5.14 1.73 14.81
N ASP A 74 5.83 2.79 14.41
CA ASP A 74 6.49 2.82 13.11
C ASP A 74 7.66 1.83 13.09
N LEU A 75 7.92 1.24 11.92
CA LEU A 75 9.12 0.43 11.75
C LEU A 75 10.38 1.28 11.97
N ASN A 76 11.35 0.71 12.69
CA ASN A 76 12.64 1.38 12.82
C ASN A 76 13.41 1.38 11.48
N TRP A 77 14.46 2.19 11.39
CA TRP A 77 15.21 2.38 10.14
C TRP A 77 15.80 1.07 9.57
N ILE A 78 16.25 0.15 10.43
CA ILE A 78 16.83 -1.14 10.02
C ILE A 78 15.74 -2.05 9.46
N GLU A 79 14.59 -2.12 10.12
CA GLU A 79 13.43 -2.91 9.69
C GLU A 79 12.88 -2.43 8.34
N LYS A 80 12.76 -1.11 8.15
CA LYS A 80 12.41 -0.49 6.85
C LYS A 80 13.45 -0.78 5.78
N TRP A 81 14.73 -0.83 6.15
CA TRP A 81 15.80 -1.00 5.18
C TRP A 81 16.02 -2.46 4.76
N GLN A 82 15.86 -3.45 5.65
CA GLN A 82 16.24 -4.84 5.38
C GLN A 82 15.07 -5.84 5.33
N ALA A 83 14.10 -5.76 6.24
CA ALA A 83 13.14 -6.85 6.45
C ALA A 83 11.76 -6.56 5.84
N TYR A 84 11.09 -5.51 6.31
CA TYR A 84 9.67 -5.27 6.03
C TYR A 84 9.43 -4.11 5.05
N GLY A 85 10.50 -3.50 4.54
CA GLY A 85 10.39 -2.48 3.51
C GLY A 85 9.98 -3.03 2.15
N VAL A 86 9.62 -2.10 1.27
CA VAL A 86 9.33 -2.35 -0.15
C VAL A 86 10.13 -1.38 -1.01
N ASP A 87 10.51 -1.83 -2.22
CA ASP A 87 11.04 -0.96 -3.27
C ASP A 87 9.91 -0.69 -4.28
N VAL A 88 9.68 0.58 -4.63
CA VAL A 88 8.80 0.93 -5.76
C VAL A 88 9.55 0.63 -7.05
N ILE A 89 9.00 -0.27 -7.87
CA ILE A 89 9.62 -0.66 -9.16
C ILE A 89 9.11 0.25 -10.27
N ASN A 90 7.78 0.44 -10.35
CA ASN A 90 7.14 1.25 -11.38
C ASN A 90 5.98 2.03 -10.78
N ARG A 91 5.77 3.24 -11.29
CA ARG A 91 4.55 4.01 -11.10
C ARG A 91 3.89 4.17 -12.46
N PHE A 92 2.58 3.97 -12.51
CA PHE A 92 1.80 4.13 -13.73
C PHE A 92 1.13 5.51 -13.75
N ASP A 93 0.86 6.01 -14.95
CA ASP A 93 0.21 7.29 -15.14
C ASP A 93 -1.14 7.35 -14.41
N GLY A 94 -1.43 8.50 -13.79
CA GLY A 94 -2.67 8.68 -13.02
C GLY A 94 -2.64 8.13 -11.59
N LEU A 95 -1.55 7.47 -11.16
CA LEU A 95 -1.32 7.03 -9.78
C LEU A 95 -2.43 6.12 -9.22
N ASP A 96 -3.11 5.39 -10.10
CA ASP A 96 -4.15 4.40 -9.77
C ASP A 96 -3.55 2.99 -9.52
N SER A 97 -2.25 2.84 -9.79
CA SER A 97 -1.50 1.60 -9.65
C SER A 97 0.01 1.83 -9.53
N MET A 98 0.69 0.89 -8.90
CA MET A 98 2.16 0.80 -8.85
C MET A 98 2.62 -0.64 -8.68
N ASP A 99 3.81 -0.95 -9.18
CA ASP A 99 4.46 -2.23 -8.90
C ASP A 99 5.51 -2.03 -7.80
N ILE A 100 5.47 -2.90 -6.79
CA ILE A 100 6.41 -2.92 -5.66
C ILE A 100 7.11 -4.26 -5.55
N LYS A 101 8.23 -4.28 -4.85
CA LYS A 101 9.01 -5.47 -4.52
C LYS A 101 9.30 -5.51 -3.03
N MET A 102 8.98 -6.61 -2.36
CA MET A 102 9.35 -6.79 -0.96
C MET A 102 10.87 -6.91 -0.82
N LYS A 103 11.46 -6.24 0.17
CA LYS A 103 12.92 -6.27 0.35
C LYS A 103 13.45 -7.64 0.79
N ALA A 104 12.75 -8.34 1.69
CA ALA A 104 13.19 -9.61 2.26
C ALA A 104 13.32 -10.75 1.23
N ASN A 105 12.31 -10.97 0.38
CA ASN A 105 12.24 -12.15 -0.50
C ASN A 105 12.05 -11.79 -1.98
N LYS A 106 12.09 -10.50 -2.32
CA LYS A 106 11.94 -9.98 -3.68
C LYS A 106 10.60 -10.34 -4.36
N LYS A 107 9.59 -10.81 -3.60
CA LYS A 107 8.24 -11.05 -4.11
C LYS A 107 7.70 -9.74 -4.68
N LYS A 108 7.19 -9.79 -5.92
CA LYS A 108 6.61 -8.64 -6.62
C LYS A 108 5.11 -8.58 -6.32
N LEU A 109 4.61 -7.38 -6.07
CA LEU A 109 3.18 -7.12 -5.90
C LEU A 109 2.78 -5.94 -6.79
N ARG A 110 1.56 -5.99 -7.31
CA ARG A 110 0.92 -4.86 -7.96
C ARG A 110 -0.11 -4.26 -7.03
N ILE A 111 0.06 -3.00 -6.66
CA ILE A 111 -0.92 -2.22 -5.91
C ILE A 111 -1.84 -1.54 -6.91
N VAL A 112 -3.15 -1.68 -6.72
CA VAL A 112 -4.14 -1.28 -7.71
C VAL A 112 -5.46 -0.94 -7.04
N GLN A 113 -6.15 0.07 -7.56
CA GLN A 113 -7.54 0.36 -7.21
C GLN A 113 -8.52 -0.40 -8.11
N ARG A 114 -9.47 -1.13 -7.51
CA ARG A 114 -10.62 -1.74 -8.19
C ARG A 114 -11.86 -1.59 -7.32
N ASP A 115 -12.98 -1.21 -7.93
CA ASP A 115 -14.28 -1.04 -7.25
C ASP A 115 -14.19 -0.14 -6.00
N GLY A 116 -13.40 0.94 -6.11
CA GLY A 116 -13.16 1.89 -5.02
C GLY A 116 -12.30 1.35 -3.86
N ARG A 117 -11.69 0.17 -4.00
CA ARG A 117 -10.83 -0.45 -2.98
C ARG A 117 -9.42 -0.68 -3.52
N TRP A 118 -8.45 -0.35 -2.68
CA TRP A 118 -7.04 -0.65 -2.93
C TRP A 118 -6.73 -2.07 -2.51
N MET A 119 -5.94 -2.77 -3.32
CA MET A 119 -5.53 -4.15 -3.06
C MET A 119 -4.14 -4.43 -3.61
N ALA A 120 -3.44 -5.36 -2.97
CA ALA A 120 -2.18 -5.91 -3.46
C ALA A 120 -2.44 -7.22 -4.22
N LEU A 121 -2.01 -7.28 -5.47
CA LEU A 121 -2.09 -8.47 -6.31
C LEU A 121 -0.71 -9.12 -6.43
N THR A 122 -0.66 -10.44 -6.30
CA THR A 122 0.55 -11.22 -6.55
C THR A 122 0.19 -12.64 -7.00
N TYR A 123 1.19 -13.40 -7.43
CA TYR A 123 1.04 -14.83 -7.67
C TYR A 123 1.15 -15.59 -6.35
N VAL A 124 0.14 -16.41 -6.07
CA VAL A 124 0.13 -17.38 -4.98
C VAL A 124 -0.20 -18.74 -5.60
N ASN A 125 0.75 -19.67 -5.55
CA ASN A 125 0.67 -21.00 -6.13
C ASN A 125 0.25 -20.97 -7.62
N GLY A 126 0.89 -20.10 -8.40
CA GLY A 126 0.63 -19.91 -9.83
C GLY A 126 -0.66 -19.16 -10.19
N LYS A 127 -1.51 -18.80 -9.22
CA LYS A 127 -2.75 -18.06 -9.44
C LYS A 127 -2.59 -16.58 -9.08
N VAL A 128 -3.15 -15.68 -9.88
CA VAL A 128 -3.22 -14.24 -9.54
C VAL A 128 -4.25 -14.05 -8.42
N CYS A 129 -3.77 -13.59 -7.26
CA CYS A 129 -4.56 -13.45 -6.06
C CYS A 129 -4.48 -12.03 -5.50
N GLN A 130 -5.57 -11.58 -4.87
CA GLN A 130 -5.48 -10.55 -3.86
C GLN A 130 -4.75 -11.13 -2.64
N LEU A 131 -3.59 -10.59 -2.30
CA LEU A 131 -2.87 -10.98 -1.10
C LEU A 131 -3.67 -10.53 0.13
N MET A 132 -3.77 -11.41 1.14
CA MET A 132 -4.49 -11.13 2.39
C MET A 132 -3.51 -11.07 3.57
N THR A 133 -2.74 -12.14 3.73
CA THR A 133 -1.85 -12.34 4.88
C THR A 133 -0.57 -13.00 4.40
N ILE A 134 0.56 -12.59 4.98
CA ILE A 134 1.80 -13.35 4.95
C ILE A 134 2.04 -13.84 6.38
N TYR A 135 2.11 -15.15 6.56
CA TYR A 135 2.45 -15.75 7.84
C TYR A 135 3.94 -16.07 7.87
N VAL A 136 4.66 -15.61 8.89
CA VAL A 136 6.09 -15.89 9.08
C VAL A 136 6.25 -16.73 10.33
N ARG A 137 6.77 -17.94 10.16
CA ARG A 137 7.12 -18.80 11.28
C ARG A 137 8.59 -18.65 11.62
N THR A 138 8.89 -18.36 12.87
CA THR A 138 10.26 -18.20 13.39
C THR A 138 10.59 -19.28 14.43
N ASP A 139 11.85 -19.70 14.44
CA ASP A 139 12.49 -20.42 15.54
C ASP A 139 13.36 -19.43 16.32
N GLU A 140 13.14 -19.36 17.63
CA GLU A 140 13.85 -18.47 18.55
C GLU A 140 14.50 -19.26 19.69
N SER A 141 14.70 -20.57 19.51
CA SER A 141 15.40 -21.40 20.48
C SER A 141 16.90 -21.07 20.59
N GLY A 142 17.48 -20.41 19.58
CA GLY A 142 18.85 -19.91 19.56
C GLY A 142 18.98 -18.41 19.85
N PHE A 143 20.21 -17.91 19.85
CA PHE A 143 20.52 -16.49 20.09
C PHE A 143 20.00 -15.52 19.01
N VAL A 144 19.75 -16.03 17.80
CA VAL A 144 19.24 -15.23 16.67
C VAL A 144 17.96 -15.89 16.15
N PRO A 145 16.84 -15.14 16.06
CA PRO A 145 15.62 -15.64 15.43
C PRO A 145 15.87 -16.09 14.00
N LYS A 146 15.41 -17.29 13.66
CA LYS A 146 15.52 -17.86 12.32
C LYS A 146 14.14 -18.03 11.70
N VAL A 147 13.96 -17.54 10.47
CA VAL A 147 12.74 -17.83 9.71
C VAL A 147 12.74 -19.32 9.32
N ILE A 148 11.68 -20.05 9.68
CA ILE A 148 11.47 -21.45 9.32
C ILE A 148 10.78 -21.52 7.95
N ASP A 149 9.71 -20.74 7.78
CA ASP A 149 8.95 -20.63 6.54
C ASP A 149 8.15 -19.32 6.49
N VAL A 150 7.74 -18.99 5.27
CA VAL A 150 6.87 -17.86 4.93
C VAL A 150 5.71 -18.39 4.10
N THR A 151 4.49 -18.22 4.60
CA THR A 151 3.26 -18.66 3.91
C THR A 151 2.47 -17.46 3.43
N PHE A 152 2.30 -17.34 2.11
CA PHE A 152 1.44 -16.36 1.47
C PHE A 152 0.02 -16.91 1.38
N LYS A 153 -0.96 -16.16 1.87
CA LYS A 153 -2.38 -16.47 1.76
C LYS A 153 -3.06 -15.42 0.90
N GLY A 154 -3.68 -15.86 -0.19
CA GLY A 154 -4.36 -14.99 -1.13
C GLY A 154 -5.74 -15.49 -1.52
N ARG A 155 -6.58 -14.58 -2.02
CA ARG A 155 -7.88 -14.89 -2.61
C ARG A 155 -7.81 -14.74 -4.12
N VAL A 156 -8.12 -15.80 -4.86
CA VAL A 156 -8.22 -15.79 -6.31
C VAL A 156 -9.34 -14.83 -6.71
N ARG A 157 -9.01 -13.86 -7.55
CA ARG A 157 -9.93 -12.77 -7.94
C ARG A 157 -11.18 -13.27 -8.67
N THR A 158 -11.02 -14.25 -9.56
CA THR A 158 -12.10 -14.72 -10.45
C THR A 158 -13.07 -15.66 -9.73
N THR A 159 -12.56 -16.50 -8.83
CA THR A 159 -13.34 -17.57 -8.20
C THR A 159 -13.66 -17.31 -6.73
N GLY A 160 -12.93 -16.40 -6.07
CA GLY A 160 -13.02 -16.17 -4.63
C GLY A 160 -12.34 -17.24 -3.77
N GLU A 161 -11.76 -18.27 -4.38
CA GLU A 161 -11.03 -19.35 -3.71
C GLU A 161 -9.86 -18.79 -2.90
N VAL A 162 -9.69 -19.25 -1.66
CA VAL A 162 -8.51 -18.93 -0.86
C VAL A 162 -7.42 -19.97 -1.12
N VAL A 163 -6.24 -19.51 -1.51
CA VAL A 163 -5.08 -20.36 -1.80
C VAL A 163 -3.87 -19.93 -0.97
N THR A 164 -2.97 -20.87 -0.71
CA THR A 164 -1.73 -20.62 0.00
C THR A 164 -0.50 -21.09 -0.78
N GLU A 165 0.63 -20.43 -0.55
CA GLU A 165 1.95 -20.79 -1.07
C GLU A 165 2.95 -20.67 0.08
N MET A 166 3.63 -21.76 0.43
CA MET A 166 4.66 -21.76 1.47
C MET A 166 6.04 -21.78 0.82
N LEU A 167 6.90 -20.88 1.26
CA LEU A 167 8.31 -20.81 0.88
C LEU A 167 9.17 -21.09 2.12
N LYS A 168 10.26 -21.84 1.91
CA LYS A 168 11.34 -21.94 2.90
C LYS A 168 12.47 -21.00 2.45
N PRO A 169 13.13 -20.30 3.39
CA PRO A 169 14.27 -19.43 3.08
C PRO A 169 15.42 -20.14 2.35
#